data_AF-A0A2E2QY66-F1
#
_entry.id   AF-A0A2E2QY66-F1
#
_cell.length_a   1.000
_cell.length_b   1.000
_cell.length_c   1.000
_cell.angle_alpha   90.00
_cell.angle_beta   90.00
_cell.angle_gamma   90.00
#
_symmetry.space_group_name_H-M   'P 1'
#
loop_
_entity.id
_entity.type
_entity.pdbx_description
1 polymer ?
#
loop_
_entity_poly.entity_id
_entity_poly.type
_entity_poly.pdbx_seq_one_letter_code
_entity_poly.pdbx_strand_id
1 'polypeptide(L)'
;MKNIFKIKSDLKKNGFSVIKKFYSLKKCDLIKKKLEKVLEQRIKKKNYIGKKNTIVLYNYFLEDKQLGELIFNKRINSILTKIIEKNYGLTSASARNKVKFSLNNKKFKKQSASGNKWHTDNRYISGMALSPSISYFIITAIDNMKKENGCTLYLPKSHLMKKKISKNFKTKKYCFLEADKGSIIILDTNLAHKAGFASELDRWAIFNMYSPWFVKPYYEYYKIKKIPNFSKEIKKVLHYNYIPPTDFNRIRNTVKK
;
A
#
# COMPACT_ATOMS: atom_id res chain seq x y z
N MET A 1 16.96 14.29 1.08
CA MET A 1 16.15 13.06 0.82
C MET A 1 17.10 11.87 0.83
N LYS A 2 16.72 10.71 1.37
CA LYS A 2 17.62 9.53 1.44
C LYS A 2 18.15 9.17 0.04
N ASN A 3 19.45 8.93 -0.07
CA ASN A 3 20.11 8.60 -1.34
C ASN A 3 19.50 7.31 -1.94
N ILE A 4 19.21 7.31 -3.25
CA ILE A 4 18.64 6.16 -3.96
C ILE A 4 19.50 4.90 -3.86
N PHE A 5 20.84 5.03 -3.85
CA PHE A 5 21.74 3.90 -3.67
C PHE A 5 21.55 3.25 -2.30
N LYS A 6 21.36 4.07 -1.26
CA LYS A 6 21.06 3.58 0.08
C LYS A 6 19.68 2.90 0.16
N ILE A 7 18.67 3.42 -0.54
CA ILE A 7 17.35 2.78 -0.64
C ILE A 7 17.49 1.38 -1.27
N LYS A 8 18.16 1.27 -2.43
CA LYS A 8 18.38 -0.01 -3.11
C LYS A 8 19.19 -1.00 -2.25
N SER A 9 20.24 -0.51 -1.59
CA SER A 9 21.06 -1.30 -0.67
C SER A 9 20.24 -1.86 0.50
N ASP A 10 19.41 -1.02 1.14
CA ASP A 10 18.56 -1.44 2.25
C ASP A 10 17.49 -2.44 1.80
N LEU A 11 16.88 -2.24 0.61
CA LEU A 11 15.94 -3.21 0.04
C LEU A 11 16.60 -4.57 -0.19
N LYS A 12 17.79 -4.60 -0.78
CA LYS A 12 18.55 -5.85 -1.00
C LYS A 12 18.89 -6.55 0.32
N LYS A 13 19.35 -5.78 1.32
CA LYS A 13 19.81 -6.33 2.60
C LYS A 13 18.66 -6.76 3.52
N ASN A 14 17.61 -5.94 3.63
CA ASN A 14 16.59 -6.05 4.67
C ASN A 14 15.18 -6.35 4.13
N GLY A 15 14.94 -6.19 2.83
CA GLY A 15 13.61 -6.28 2.21
C GLY A 15 12.77 -5.02 2.42
N PHE A 16 13.33 -3.97 3.03
CA PHE A 16 12.67 -2.68 3.18
C PHE A 16 13.68 -1.54 3.38
N SER A 17 13.24 -0.31 3.15
CA SER A 17 13.99 0.90 3.48
C SER A 17 13.07 1.95 4.10
N VAL A 18 13.50 2.56 5.21
CA VAL A 18 12.76 3.64 5.88
C VAL A 18 13.35 4.99 5.50
N ILE A 19 12.49 5.93 5.12
CA ILE A 19 12.81 7.34 4.90
C ILE A 19 12.07 8.16 5.96
N LYS A 20 12.84 8.62 6.95
CA LYS A 20 12.32 9.42 8.07
C LYS A 20 11.91 10.82 7.62
N LYS A 21 10.96 11.43 8.34
CA LYS A 21 10.53 12.84 8.14
C LYS A 21 10.20 13.15 6.69
N PHE A 22 9.50 12.24 6.00
CA PHE A 22 9.12 12.43 4.61
C PHE A 22 8.00 13.48 4.49
N TYR A 23 6.97 13.35 5.32
CA TYR A 23 5.92 14.35 5.52
C TYR A 23 6.14 15.06 6.87
N SER A 24 5.68 16.31 6.96
CA SER A 24 5.64 17.04 8.23
C SER A 24 4.53 16.48 9.12
N LEU A 25 4.69 16.65 10.44
CA LEU A 25 3.69 16.19 11.41
C LEU A 25 2.33 16.86 11.17
N LYS A 26 2.32 18.18 10.94
CA LYS A 26 1.11 18.96 10.56
C LYS A 26 0.41 18.39 9.34
N LYS A 27 1.16 17.95 8.32
CA LYS A 27 0.58 17.33 7.12
C LYS A 27 -0.05 15.98 7.44
N CYS A 28 0.60 15.16 8.26
CA CYS A 28 0.02 13.89 8.73
C CYS A 28 -1.26 14.10 9.54
N ASP A 29 -1.32 15.12 10.41
CA ASP A 29 -2.55 15.47 11.14
C ASP A 29 -3.70 15.84 10.21
N LEU A 30 -3.42 16.64 9.17
CA LEU A 30 -4.41 16.99 8.16
C LEU A 30 -4.90 15.76 7.39
N ILE A 31 -3.99 14.86 7.02
CA ILE A 31 -4.33 13.60 6.35
C ILE A 31 -5.21 12.73 7.26
N LYS A 32 -4.87 12.60 8.54
CA LYS A 32 -5.65 11.83 9.51
C LYS A 32 -7.10 12.32 9.60
N LYS A 33 -7.30 13.63 9.78
CA LYS A 33 -8.64 14.25 9.80
C LYS A 33 -9.45 13.94 8.54
N LYS A 34 -8.80 13.93 7.37
CA LYS A 34 -9.45 13.56 6.10
C LYS A 34 -9.83 12.08 6.05
N LEU A 35 -8.96 11.18 6.51
CA LEU A 35 -9.27 9.75 6.59
C LEU A 35 -10.43 9.47 7.54
N GLU A 36 -10.50 10.16 8.67
CA GLU A 36 -11.62 10.09 9.62
C GLU A 36 -12.92 10.57 8.97
N LYS A 37 -12.89 11.69 8.23
CA LYS A 37 -14.04 12.14 7.44
C LYS A 37 -14.49 11.11 6.40
N VAL A 38 -13.56 10.46 5.70
CA VAL A 38 -13.87 9.37 4.74
C VAL A 38 -14.49 8.17 5.48
N LEU A 39 -13.95 7.80 6.64
CA LEU A 39 -14.49 6.72 7.48
C LEU A 39 -15.94 7.03 7.88
N GLU A 40 -16.21 8.21 8.42
CA GLU A 40 -17.56 8.65 8.82
C GLU A 40 -18.55 8.59 7.65
N GLN A 41 -18.15 9.10 6.48
CA GLN A 41 -18.97 9.03 5.27
C GLN A 41 -19.29 7.60 4.87
N ARG A 42 -18.30 6.70 4.94
CA ARG A 42 -18.48 5.28 4.61
C ARG A 42 -19.33 4.55 5.64
N ILE A 43 -19.24 4.91 6.92
CA ILE A 43 -20.14 4.40 7.97
C ILE A 43 -21.59 4.79 7.64
N LYS A 44 -21.85 6.09 7.39
CA LYS A 44 -23.20 6.61 7.05
C LYS A 44 -23.77 5.92 5.81
N LYS A 45 -22.93 5.70 4.78
CA LYS A 45 -23.33 5.02 3.53
C LYS A 45 -23.38 3.49 3.64
N LYS A 46 -23.06 2.91 4.81
CA LYS A 46 -22.95 1.46 5.01
C LYS A 46 -22.00 0.80 3.99
N ASN A 47 -20.89 1.47 3.68
CA ASN A 47 -19.80 0.97 2.84
C ASN A 47 -18.84 0.09 3.65
N TYR A 48 -18.01 -0.70 2.95
CA TYR A 48 -16.95 -1.47 3.60
C TYR A 48 -15.87 -0.57 4.18
N ILE A 49 -15.49 -0.85 5.44
CA ILE A 49 -14.49 -0.09 6.21
C ILE A 49 -13.58 -0.99 7.04
N GLY A 50 -13.49 -2.28 6.75
CA GLY A 50 -12.66 -3.24 7.51
C GLY A 50 -13.46 -4.23 8.36
N LYS A 51 -12.85 -4.74 9.43
CA LYS A 51 -13.42 -5.74 10.35
C LYS A 51 -13.03 -5.42 11.80
N LYS A 52 -13.46 -6.26 12.73
CA LYS A 52 -12.97 -6.31 14.11
C LYS A 52 -11.46 -6.09 14.15
N ASN A 53 -11.05 -5.14 14.98
CA ASN A 53 -9.67 -4.79 15.28
C ASN A 53 -8.87 -4.25 14.08
N THR A 54 -9.49 -3.86 12.97
CA THR A 54 -8.80 -3.23 11.82
C THR A 54 -9.76 -2.46 10.93
N ILE A 55 -9.56 -1.16 10.81
CA ILE A 55 -10.23 -0.33 9.80
C ILE A 55 -9.43 -0.40 8.49
N VAL A 56 -10.12 -0.53 7.36
CA VAL A 56 -9.54 -0.54 6.02
C VAL A 56 -10.37 0.33 5.07
N LEU A 57 -9.77 1.40 4.57
CA LEU A 57 -10.34 2.28 3.57
C LEU A 57 -9.63 2.05 2.23
N TYR A 58 -10.12 1.10 1.43
CA TYR A 58 -9.63 0.92 0.06
C TYR A 58 -9.92 2.15 -0.79
N ASN A 59 -8.96 2.54 -1.64
CA ASN A 59 -9.09 3.69 -2.55
C ASN A 59 -9.61 4.95 -1.86
N TYR A 60 -9.08 5.25 -0.66
CA TYR A 60 -9.49 6.37 0.21
C TYR A 60 -9.52 7.75 -0.48
N PHE A 61 -8.80 7.89 -1.59
CA PHE A 61 -8.71 9.12 -2.37
C PHE A 61 -9.92 9.37 -3.28
N LEU A 62 -10.84 8.40 -3.43
CA LEU A 62 -12.03 8.58 -4.26
C LEU A 62 -13.04 9.56 -3.64
N GLU A 63 -13.11 9.61 -2.30
CA GLU A 63 -14.01 10.52 -1.58
C GLU A 63 -13.37 11.89 -1.26
N ASP A 64 -12.04 11.99 -1.24
CA ASP A 64 -11.32 13.26 -1.07
C ASP A 64 -10.13 13.34 -2.03
N LYS A 65 -10.25 14.23 -3.04
CA LYS A 65 -9.24 14.43 -4.08
C LYS A 65 -7.87 14.83 -3.53
N GLN A 66 -7.82 15.51 -2.38
CA GLN A 66 -6.55 15.96 -1.80
C GLN A 66 -5.71 14.78 -1.31
N LEU A 67 -6.35 13.67 -0.94
CA LEU A 67 -5.65 12.43 -0.59
C LEU A 67 -4.97 11.77 -1.81
N GLY A 68 -5.24 12.23 -3.04
CA GLY A 68 -4.54 11.81 -4.25
C GLY A 68 -3.02 12.08 -4.22
N GLU A 69 -2.56 13.05 -3.42
CA GLU A 69 -1.11 13.32 -3.26
C GLU A 69 -0.33 12.15 -2.62
N LEU A 70 -1.04 11.26 -1.92
CA LEU A 70 -0.48 10.08 -1.27
C LEU A 70 -0.20 8.95 -2.26
N ILE A 71 -0.94 8.90 -3.38
CA ILE A 71 -0.69 7.97 -4.49
C ILE A 71 0.31 8.52 -5.50
N PHE A 72 0.45 9.84 -5.60
CA PHE A 72 1.48 10.46 -6.45
C PHE A 72 1.94 11.82 -5.92
N ASN A 73 3.25 11.97 -5.81
CA ASN A 73 3.92 13.26 -5.76
C ASN A 73 5.33 13.14 -6.35
N LYS A 74 5.96 14.28 -6.69
CA LYS A 74 7.28 14.31 -7.35
C LYS A 74 8.35 13.52 -6.59
N ARG A 75 8.32 13.55 -5.25
CA ARG A 75 9.30 12.85 -4.40
C ARG A 75 9.12 11.33 -4.48
N ILE A 76 7.89 10.83 -4.32
CA ILE A 76 7.56 9.40 -4.50
C ILE A 76 7.90 8.95 -5.93
N ASN A 77 7.52 9.74 -6.94
CA ASN A 77 7.80 9.44 -8.34
C ASN A 77 9.31 9.29 -8.61
N SER A 78 10.14 10.20 -8.05
CA SER A 78 11.59 10.14 -8.22
C SER A 78 12.23 8.88 -7.62
N ILE A 79 11.58 8.25 -6.64
CA ILE A 79 11.98 6.98 -6.04
C ILE A 79 11.48 5.82 -6.91
N LEU A 80 10.17 5.76 -7.18
CA LEU A 80 9.53 4.67 -7.91
C LEU A 80 10.09 4.47 -9.31
N THR A 81 10.39 5.56 -10.02
CA THR A 81 11.02 5.50 -11.35
C THR A 81 12.42 4.88 -11.36
N LYS A 82 13.11 4.89 -10.22
CA LYS A 82 14.47 4.33 -10.07
C LYS A 82 14.49 2.92 -9.47
N ILE A 83 13.44 2.52 -8.74
CA ILE A 83 13.34 1.18 -8.13
C ILE A 83 12.44 0.21 -8.89
N ILE A 84 11.45 0.71 -9.65
CA ILE A 84 10.58 -0.10 -10.51
C ILE A 84 10.96 0.17 -11.96
N GLU A 85 10.41 1.23 -12.53
CA GLU A 85 10.68 1.69 -13.90
C GLU A 85 10.00 3.05 -14.15
N LYS A 86 10.28 3.68 -15.29
CA LYS A 86 9.67 4.95 -15.69
C LYS A 86 8.13 4.91 -15.77
N ASN A 87 7.56 3.79 -16.21
CA ASN A 87 6.12 3.61 -16.36
C ASN A 87 5.61 2.61 -15.32
N TYR A 88 5.54 3.04 -14.06
CA TYR A 88 4.89 2.26 -13.02
C TYR A 88 3.40 2.63 -12.91
N GLY A 89 2.62 1.75 -12.30
CA GLY A 89 1.23 1.96 -11.95
C GLY A 89 0.94 1.61 -10.49
N LEU A 90 -0.18 2.11 -9.97
CA LEU A 90 -0.72 1.75 -8.67
C LEU A 90 -1.50 0.44 -8.79
N THR A 91 -1.06 -0.59 -8.08
CA THR A 91 -1.72 -1.89 -8.08
C THR A 91 -2.84 -1.94 -7.06
N SER A 92 -2.63 -1.36 -5.87
CA SER A 92 -3.65 -1.22 -4.84
C SER A 92 -3.35 -0.06 -3.89
N ALA A 93 -4.38 0.53 -3.31
CA ALA A 93 -4.26 1.58 -2.29
C ALA A 93 -5.24 1.34 -1.14
N SER A 94 -4.75 1.48 0.08
CA SER A 94 -5.59 1.43 1.27
C SER A 94 -5.05 2.30 2.38
N ALA A 95 -5.93 2.99 3.11
CA ALA A 95 -5.60 3.51 4.43
C ALA A 95 -6.04 2.46 5.46
N ARG A 96 -5.19 2.17 6.45
CA ARG A 96 -5.44 1.15 7.45
C ARG A 96 -5.19 1.69 8.84
N ASN A 97 -6.08 1.39 9.77
CA ASN A 97 -5.90 1.66 11.20
C ASN A 97 -6.02 0.36 12.00
N LYS A 98 -4.97 0.00 12.74
CA LYS A 98 -4.92 -1.24 13.55
C LYS A 98 -5.29 -0.96 15.00
N VAL A 99 -6.54 -0.54 15.18
CA VAL A 99 -7.12 -0.20 16.47
C VAL A 99 -8.18 -1.22 16.85
N LYS A 100 -8.41 -1.41 18.15
CA LYS A 100 -9.58 -2.12 18.65
C LYS A 100 -10.82 -1.38 18.18
N PHE A 101 -11.58 -2.07 17.36
CA PHE A 101 -12.70 -1.52 16.63
C PHE A 101 -13.69 -2.64 16.41
N SER A 102 -14.97 -2.37 16.63
CA SER A 102 -16.04 -3.31 16.35
C SER A 102 -17.13 -2.59 15.59
N LEU A 103 -17.62 -3.22 14.53
CA LEU A 103 -18.81 -2.77 13.84
C LEU A 103 -19.95 -3.72 14.14
N ASN A 104 -21.02 -3.19 14.71
CA ASN A 104 -22.32 -3.87 14.84
C ASN A 104 -23.06 -3.93 13.49
N ASN A 105 -22.36 -4.13 12.38
CA ASN A 105 -22.99 -4.27 11.06
C ASN A 105 -22.90 -5.72 10.56
N LYS A 106 -24.02 -6.44 10.64
CA LYS A 106 -24.15 -7.85 10.23
C LYS A 106 -23.67 -8.09 8.79
N LYS A 107 -23.81 -7.11 7.88
CA LYS A 107 -23.43 -7.20 6.46
C LYS A 107 -21.93 -7.44 6.24
N PHE A 108 -21.07 -7.01 7.17
CA PHE A 108 -19.62 -7.12 7.04
C PHE A 108 -19.00 -8.26 7.87
N LYS A 109 -19.81 -9.02 8.63
CA LYS A 109 -19.32 -10.13 9.47
C LYS A 109 -18.61 -11.23 8.67
N LYS A 110 -19.09 -11.52 7.45
CA LYS A 110 -18.55 -12.57 6.56
C LYS A 110 -17.27 -12.19 5.82
N GLN A 111 -16.86 -10.92 5.80
CA GLN A 111 -15.65 -10.52 5.07
C GLN A 111 -14.39 -10.82 5.89
N SER A 112 -13.28 -11.17 5.24
CA SER A 112 -11.98 -11.40 5.88
C SER A 112 -11.11 -10.15 5.79
N ALA A 113 -10.56 -9.69 6.92
CA ALA A 113 -9.55 -8.63 6.89
C ALA A 113 -8.23 -9.23 6.42
N SER A 114 -7.72 -8.76 5.29
CA SER A 114 -6.47 -9.20 4.69
C SER A 114 -5.26 -8.90 5.60
N GLY A 115 -4.26 -9.77 5.56
CA GLY A 115 -2.94 -9.52 6.14
C GLY A 115 -2.76 -9.85 7.62
N ASN A 116 -3.70 -10.55 8.27
CA ASN A 116 -3.54 -10.98 9.67
C ASN A 116 -2.67 -12.25 9.85
N LYS A 117 -2.47 -13.03 8.79
CA LYS A 117 -1.58 -14.21 8.77
C LYS A 117 -0.26 -13.84 8.07
N TRP A 118 0.79 -14.63 8.29
CA TRP A 118 2.04 -14.48 7.53
C TRP A 118 1.77 -14.67 6.04
N HIS A 119 2.20 -13.69 5.25
CA HIS A 119 2.04 -13.67 3.81
C HIS A 119 3.13 -12.80 3.17
N THR A 120 3.24 -12.95 1.87
CA THR A 120 3.93 -12.06 0.95
C THR A 120 2.89 -11.53 -0.03
N ASP A 121 3.14 -10.37 -0.63
CA ASP A 121 2.25 -9.78 -1.63
C ASP A 121 2.79 -9.93 -3.06
N ASN A 122 3.94 -10.59 -3.22
CA ASN A 122 4.55 -10.82 -4.53
C ASN A 122 3.74 -11.84 -5.37
N ARG A 123 4.03 -11.84 -6.67
CA ARG A 123 3.59 -12.87 -7.62
C ARG A 123 4.51 -14.10 -7.57
N TYR A 124 3.93 -15.24 -7.93
CA TYR A 124 4.60 -16.53 -7.95
C TYR A 124 4.41 -17.18 -9.31
N ILE A 125 5.48 -17.68 -9.91
CA ILE A 125 5.48 -18.47 -11.14
C ILE A 125 5.98 -19.87 -10.76
N SER A 126 5.19 -20.90 -11.06
CA SER A 126 5.51 -22.30 -10.70
C SER A 126 5.92 -22.47 -9.22
N GLY A 127 5.24 -21.75 -8.33
CA GLY A 127 5.50 -21.80 -6.88
C GLY A 127 6.72 -20.99 -6.41
N MET A 128 7.47 -20.36 -7.32
CA MET A 128 8.64 -19.54 -7.02
C MET A 128 8.30 -18.05 -7.09
N ALA A 129 8.71 -17.30 -6.07
CA ALA A 129 8.60 -15.85 -6.03
C ALA A 129 9.45 -15.22 -7.13
N LEU A 130 8.91 -14.20 -7.80
CA LEU A 130 9.71 -13.35 -8.67
C LEU A 130 10.82 -12.66 -7.85
N SER A 131 12.07 -12.81 -8.29
CA SER A 131 13.23 -12.21 -7.63
C SER A 131 14.19 -11.63 -8.67
N PRO A 132 14.54 -10.32 -8.61
CA PRO A 132 14.07 -9.33 -7.64
C PRO A 132 12.56 -9.11 -7.71
N SER A 133 11.95 -8.61 -6.63
CA SER A 133 10.54 -8.26 -6.68
C SER A 133 10.30 -7.13 -7.68
N ILE A 134 9.23 -7.25 -8.45
CA ILE A 134 8.78 -6.21 -9.36
C ILE A 134 7.80 -5.25 -8.68
N SER A 135 7.37 -5.52 -7.44
CA SER A 135 6.34 -4.71 -6.78
C SER A 135 6.79 -4.29 -5.38
N TYR A 136 6.48 -3.04 -5.03
CA TYR A 136 6.85 -2.47 -3.74
C TYR A 136 5.66 -1.76 -3.12
N PHE A 137 5.51 -1.88 -1.81
CA PHE A 137 4.66 -0.98 -1.05
C PHE A 137 5.41 0.30 -0.70
N ILE A 138 4.74 1.43 -0.84
CA ILE A 138 5.05 2.65 -0.10
C ILE A 138 4.06 2.73 1.06
N ILE A 139 4.57 2.48 2.26
CA ILE A 139 3.80 2.58 3.51
C ILE A 139 4.07 3.94 4.12
N THR A 140 3.07 4.81 4.21
CA THR A 140 3.22 6.11 4.89
C THR A 140 2.68 6.01 6.31
N ALA A 141 3.52 6.28 7.31
CA ALA A 141 3.15 6.35 8.71
C ALA A 141 2.42 7.67 8.98
N ILE A 142 1.09 7.65 9.09
CA ILE A 142 0.28 8.84 9.40
C ILE A 142 0.21 9.06 10.91
N ASP A 143 0.18 7.98 11.68
CA ASP A 143 0.53 7.94 13.09
C ASP A 143 1.90 7.26 13.26
N ASN A 144 2.47 7.31 14.47
CA ASN A 144 3.61 6.45 14.80
C ASN A 144 3.22 4.98 14.58
N MET A 145 4.12 4.20 14.01
CA MET A 145 3.99 2.75 13.92
C MET A 145 4.97 2.14 14.92
N LYS A 146 4.45 1.66 16.05
CA LYS A 146 5.24 1.04 17.13
C LYS A 146 4.65 -0.32 17.53
N LYS A 147 5.41 -1.10 18.28
CA LYS A 147 4.94 -2.39 18.84
C LYS A 147 3.61 -2.23 19.61
N GLU A 148 3.47 -1.16 20.39
CA GLU A 148 2.35 -0.91 21.31
C GLU A 148 1.04 -0.58 20.59
N ASN A 149 1.11 -0.10 19.35
CA ASN A 149 -0.07 0.21 18.52
C ASN A 149 -0.18 -0.64 17.26
N GLY A 150 0.44 -1.82 17.27
CA GLY A 150 0.20 -2.82 16.26
C GLY A 150 0.83 -2.51 14.92
N CYS A 151 2.07 -2.01 14.91
CA CYS A 151 2.86 -1.90 13.67
C CYS A 151 2.96 -3.25 12.94
N THR A 152 3.34 -3.19 11.66
CA THR A 152 3.53 -4.40 10.86
C THR A 152 4.62 -5.28 11.48
N LEU A 153 4.42 -6.58 11.49
CA LEU A 153 5.43 -7.57 11.85
C LEU A 153 6.05 -8.13 10.57
N TYR A 154 7.34 -8.40 10.58
CA TYR A 154 8.02 -9.02 9.45
C TYR A 154 8.97 -10.13 9.88
N LEU A 155 9.28 -11.03 8.94
CA LEU A 155 10.30 -12.06 9.12
C LEU A 155 11.61 -11.59 8.50
N PRO A 156 12.68 -11.37 9.28
CA PRO A 156 13.96 -10.92 8.76
C PRO A 156 14.48 -11.81 7.62
N LYS A 157 15.01 -11.19 6.57
CA LYS A 157 15.60 -11.87 5.39
C LYS A 157 14.64 -12.77 4.59
N SER A 158 13.35 -12.82 4.93
CA SER A 158 12.38 -13.66 4.21
C SER A 158 12.18 -13.24 2.75
N HIS A 159 12.50 -12.00 2.39
CA HIS A 159 12.48 -11.53 1.00
C HIS A 159 13.51 -12.21 0.09
N LEU A 160 14.52 -12.88 0.68
CA LEU A 160 15.50 -13.69 -0.05
C LEU A 160 14.98 -15.11 -0.33
N MET A 161 13.86 -15.51 0.28
CA MET A 161 13.28 -16.83 0.08
C MET A 161 12.51 -16.88 -1.23
N LYS A 162 12.81 -17.88 -2.07
CA LYS A 162 12.07 -18.09 -3.33
C LYS A 162 10.74 -18.81 -3.13
N LYS A 163 10.60 -19.62 -2.07
CA LYS A 163 9.38 -20.40 -1.84
C LYS A 163 8.31 -19.56 -1.13
N LYS A 164 7.06 -19.81 -1.50
CA LYS A 164 5.90 -19.20 -0.84
C LYS A 164 5.79 -19.65 0.61
N ILE A 165 5.55 -18.69 1.51
CA ILE A 165 5.30 -19.01 2.91
C ILE A 165 3.87 -19.53 3.07
N SER A 166 3.74 -20.63 3.82
CA SER A 166 2.43 -21.20 4.15
C SER A 166 1.61 -20.21 4.97
N LYS A 167 0.30 -20.12 4.69
CA LYS A 167 -0.63 -19.30 5.50
C LYS A 167 -0.69 -19.76 6.96
N ASN A 168 -0.36 -21.02 7.24
CA ASN A 168 -0.35 -21.60 8.57
C ASN A 168 1.05 -21.63 9.20
N PHE A 169 2.02 -20.94 8.59
CA PHE A 169 3.36 -20.81 9.14
C PHE A 169 3.30 -20.22 10.54
N LYS A 170 3.94 -20.88 11.51
CA LYS A 170 4.03 -20.43 12.90
C LYS A 170 5.49 -20.15 13.21
N THR A 171 5.76 -18.97 13.76
CA THR A 171 7.08 -18.61 14.26
C THR A 171 6.95 -17.58 15.37
N LYS A 172 7.85 -17.67 16.35
CA LYS A 172 8.05 -16.62 17.37
C LYS A 172 9.19 -15.67 16.99
N LYS A 173 9.97 -15.99 15.94
CA LYS A 173 11.09 -15.18 15.44
C LYS A 173 10.56 -14.19 14.41
N TYR A 174 10.18 -13.00 14.86
CA TYR A 174 9.76 -11.89 14.01
C TYR A 174 10.25 -10.55 14.58
N CYS A 175 10.27 -9.53 13.74
CA CYS A 175 10.61 -8.16 14.12
C CYS A 175 9.44 -7.22 13.89
N PHE A 176 9.46 -6.08 14.59
CA PHE A 176 8.48 -5.01 14.46
C PHE A 176 8.99 -3.99 13.43
N LEU A 177 8.17 -3.71 12.41
CA LEU A 177 8.47 -2.72 11.39
C LEU A 177 8.00 -1.35 11.87
N GLU A 178 8.84 -0.72 12.69
CA GLU A 178 8.54 0.56 13.31
C GLU A 178 8.92 1.75 12.43
N ALA A 179 8.14 2.81 12.54
CA ALA A 179 8.39 4.07 11.85
C ALA A 179 7.72 5.23 12.59
N ASP A 180 8.42 6.34 12.71
CA ASP A 180 7.85 7.55 13.30
C ASP A 180 6.89 8.21 12.31
N LYS A 181 5.88 8.91 12.83
CA LYS A 181 4.91 9.71 12.07
C LYS A 181 5.60 10.57 11.00
N GLY A 182 5.04 10.56 9.80
CA GLY A 182 5.57 11.24 8.64
C GLY A 182 6.68 10.50 7.91
N SER A 183 7.14 9.34 8.40
CA SER A 183 8.07 8.49 7.65
C SER A 183 7.35 7.71 6.54
N ILE A 184 8.10 7.33 5.50
CA ILE A 184 7.66 6.31 4.56
C ILE A 184 8.56 5.09 4.65
N ILE A 185 7.96 3.90 4.52
CA ILE A 185 8.66 2.63 4.39
C ILE A 185 8.44 2.14 2.96
N ILE A 186 9.53 1.85 2.26
CA ILE A 186 9.51 1.15 0.99
C ILE A 186 9.69 -0.33 1.33
N LEU A 187 8.68 -1.15 1.10
CA LEU A 187 8.66 -2.55 1.47
C LEU A 187 8.65 -3.42 0.21
N ASP A 188 9.62 -4.34 0.11
CA ASP A 188 9.65 -5.38 -0.91
C ASP A 188 8.50 -6.36 -0.69
N THR A 189 7.69 -6.61 -1.72
CA THR A 189 6.52 -7.50 -1.60
C THR A 189 6.90 -8.98 -1.39
N ASN A 190 8.18 -9.36 -1.54
CA ASN A 190 8.70 -10.65 -1.09
C ASN A 190 8.93 -10.74 0.41
N LEU A 191 9.01 -9.61 1.13
CA LEU A 191 9.21 -9.65 2.57
C LEU A 191 7.95 -10.20 3.24
N ALA A 192 8.10 -11.30 3.95
CA ALA A 192 7.01 -11.92 4.68
C ALA A 192 6.60 -11.04 5.85
N HIS A 193 5.32 -10.70 5.90
CA HIS A 193 4.80 -9.80 6.91
C HIS A 193 3.38 -10.15 7.32
N LYS A 194 2.92 -9.52 8.41
CA LYS A 194 1.52 -9.54 8.85
C LYS A 194 1.22 -8.30 9.69
N ALA A 195 -0.05 -7.98 9.87
CA ALA A 195 -0.47 -6.95 10.80
C ALA A 195 -0.05 -7.31 12.25
N GLY A 196 0.33 -6.29 13.03
CA GLY A 196 0.59 -6.42 14.45
C GLY A 196 -0.68 -6.69 15.27
N PHE A 197 -0.55 -6.54 16.58
CA PHE A 197 -1.65 -6.72 17.52
C PHE A 197 -2.43 -5.42 17.66
N ALA A 198 -3.76 -5.47 17.65
CA ALA A 198 -4.55 -4.25 17.82
C ALA A 198 -4.53 -3.80 19.29
N SER A 199 -4.48 -2.49 19.50
CA SER A 199 -4.61 -1.85 20.81
C SER A 199 -5.65 -0.73 20.75
N GLU A 200 -5.81 0.04 21.83
CA GLU A 200 -6.69 1.22 21.84
C GLU A 200 -6.06 2.42 21.11
N LEU A 201 -4.76 2.35 20.81
CA LEU A 201 -4.04 3.45 20.16
C LEU A 201 -4.22 3.38 18.64
N ASP A 202 -4.48 4.55 18.05
CA ASP A 202 -4.51 4.68 16.61
C ASP A 202 -3.16 4.35 15.97
N ARG A 203 -3.26 3.75 14.78
CA ARG A 203 -2.15 3.47 13.90
C ARG A 203 -2.61 3.63 12.46
N TRP A 204 -2.95 4.86 12.06
CA TRP A 204 -3.19 5.16 10.66
C TRP A 204 -1.92 5.03 9.85
N ALA A 205 -1.99 4.22 8.80
CA ALA A 205 -0.95 4.13 7.79
C ALA A 205 -1.56 3.93 6.41
N ILE A 206 -0.93 4.53 5.40
CA ILE A 206 -1.30 4.38 4.00
C ILE A 206 -0.46 3.27 3.40
N PHE A 207 -1.08 2.31 2.73
CA PHE A 207 -0.43 1.21 2.03
C PHE A 207 -0.78 1.32 0.55
N ASN A 208 0.17 1.80 -0.24
CA ASN A 208 0.04 1.89 -1.69
C ASN A 208 1.05 0.93 -2.32
N MET A 209 0.57 -0.07 -3.05
CA MET A 209 1.40 -1.01 -3.80
C MET A 209 1.59 -0.50 -5.22
N TYR A 210 2.82 -0.46 -5.69
CA TYR A 210 3.17 -0.08 -7.06
C TYR A 210 3.89 -1.21 -7.75
N SER A 211 3.69 -1.30 -9.06
CA SER A 211 4.24 -2.33 -9.93
C SER A 211 4.52 -1.73 -11.32
N PRO A 212 5.24 -2.44 -12.20
CA PRO A 212 5.29 -2.15 -13.63
C PRO A 212 3.90 -1.91 -14.22
N TRP A 213 3.80 -1.05 -15.24
CA TRP A 213 2.53 -0.71 -15.89
C TRP A 213 1.78 -1.94 -16.42
N PHE A 214 2.49 -3.00 -16.80
CA PHE A 214 1.90 -4.23 -17.33
C PHE A 214 1.32 -5.16 -16.23
N VAL A 215 1.56 -4.87 -14.95
CA VAL A 215 0.96 -5.64 -13.86
C VAL A 215 -0.47 -5.16 -13.63
N LYS A 216 -1.43 -6.08 -13.79
CA LYS A 216 -2.85 -5.79 -13.62
C LYS A 216 -3.17 -5.20 -12.23
N PRO A 217 -3.83 -4.02 -12.15
CA PRO A 217 -4.28 -3.44 -10.89
C PRO A 217 -5.45 -4.23 -10.29
N TYR A 218 -5.70 -4.05 -8.98
CA TYR A 218 -6.86 -4.65 -8.32
C TYR A 218 -8.19 -3.97 -8.67
N TYR A 219 -8.14 -2.78 -9.26
CA TYR A 219 -9.31 -2.02 -9.68
C TYR A 219 -9.08 -1.42 -11.06
N GLU A 220 -10.11 -1.45 -11.91
CA GLU A 220 -10.12 -0.73 -13.19
C GLU A 220 -10.46 0.74 -12.94
N TYR A 221 -9.51 1.53 -12.44
CA TYR A 221 -9.77 2.91 -12.00
C TYR A 221 -10.38 3.80 -13.10
N TYR A 222 -10.11 3.52 -14.37
CA TYR A 222 -10.67 4.21 -15.53
C TYR A 222 -12.15 3.92 -15.79
N LYS A 223 -12.72 2.88 -15.16
CA LYS A 223 -14.16 2.55 -15.22
C LYS A 223 -14.95 3.01 -13.98
N ILE A 224 -14.29 3.59 -12.98
CA ILE A 224 -14.97 4.06 -11.76
C ILE A 224 -15.75 5.33 -12.08
N LYS A 225 -17.10 5.25 -12.10
CA LYS A 225 -18.00 6.34 -12.50
C LYS A 225 -17.79 7.66 -11.73
N LYS A 226 -17.43 7.59 -10.45
CA LYS A 226 -17.27 8.76 -9.57
C LYS A 226 -15.81 8.90 -9.12
N ILE A 227 -14.92 9.15 -10.07
CA ILE A 227 -13.53 9.50 -9.75
C ILE A 227 -13.36 11.02 -9.68
N PRO A 228 -12.62 11.55 -8.69
CA PRO A 228 -12.27 12.96 -8.69
C PRO A 228 -11.49 13.39 -9.93
N ASN A 229 -11.59 14.67 -10.29
CA ASN A 229 -10.79 15.23 -11.37
C ASN A 229 -9.31 15.34 -10.94
N PHE A 230 -8.55 14.28 -11.21
CA PHE A 230 -7.14 14.18 -10.92
C PHE A 230 -6.26 14.74 -12.05
N SER A 231 -5.03 15.12 -11.69
CA SER A 231 -4.01 15.53 -12.65
C SER A 231 -3.65 14.39 -13.60
N LYS A 232 -3.01 14.72 -14.73
CA LYS A 232 -2.57 13.73 -15.73
C LYS A 232 -1.62 12.70 -15.11
N GLU A 233 -0.78 13.10 -14.17
CA GLU A 233 0.19 12.23 -13.50
C GLU A 233 -0.49 11.21 -12.58
N ILE A 234 -1.50 11.64 -11.81
CA ILE A 234 -2.28 10.72 -10.99
C ILE A 234 -3.07 9.76 -11.91
N LYS A 235 -3.71 10.27 -12.98
CA LYS A 235 -4.42 9.42 -13.95
C LYS A 235 -3.47 8.38 -14.59
N LYS A 236 -2.24 8.77 -14.92
CA LYS A 236 -1.20 7.85 -15.41
C LYS A 236 -0.94 6.73 -14.40
N VAL A 237 -0.70 7.06 -13.13
CA VAL A 237 -0.48 6.06 -12.07
C VAL A 237 -1.72 5.18 -11.84
N LEU A 238 -2.92 5.70 -12.10
CA LEU A 238 -4.18 4.97 -12.07
C LEU A 238 -4.50 4.20 -13.36
N HIS A 239 -3.50 3.94 -14.20
CA HIS A 239 -3.61 3.10 -15.41
C HIS A 239 -4.48 3.65 -16.55
N TYR A 240 -4.83 4.95 -16.54
CA TYR A 240 -5.63 5.54 -17.63
C TYR A 240 -4.87 5.52 -18.98
N ASN A 241 -3.55 5.46 -18.92
CA ASN A 241 -2.68 5.45 -20.09
C ASN A 241 -2.11 4.06 -20.40
N TYR A 242 -2.50 3.03 -19.66
CA TYR A 242 -1.94 1.66 -19.76
C TYR A 242 -3.01 0.67 -20.25
N ILE A 243 -3.78 1.09 -21.24
CA ILE A 243 -4.94 0.34 -21.75
C ILE A 243 -4.56 -0.19 -23.14
N PRO A 244 -4.60 -1.52 -23.35
CA PRO A 244 -4.42 -2.09 -24.67
C PRO A 244 -5.36 -1.45 -25.70
N PRO A 245 -4.89 -1.20 -26.93
CA PRO A 245 -5.76 -0.68 -27.97
C PRO A 245 -6.87 -1.69 -28.29
N THR A 246 -8.05 -1.17 -28.63
CA THR A 246 -9.20 -1.97 -29.07
C THR A 246 -9.20 -2.23 -30.58
N ASP A 247 -8.28 -1.61 -31.31
CA ASP A 247 -8.20 -1.61 -32.77
C ASP A 247 -6.76 -1.99 -33.17
N PHE A 248 -6.61 -3.12 -33.84
CA PHE A 248 -5.31 -3.67 -34.25
C PHE A 248 -4.66 -2.87 -35.39
N ASN A 249 -5.42 -2.00 -36.05
CA ASN A 249 -4.90 -1.08 -37.08
C ASN A 249 -4.27 0.19 -36.48
N ARG A 250 -4.40 0.40 -35.16
CA ARG A 250 -3.76 1.51 -34.44
C ARG A 250 -2.41 1.11 -33.85
N ILE A 251 -1.66 2.11 -33.37
CA ILE A 251 -0.39 1.91 -32.66
C ILE A 251 -0.57 0.89 -31.53
N ARG A 252 0.20 -0.20 -31.58
CA ARG A 252 0.16 -1.33 -30.62
C ARG A 252 0.66 -0.99 -29.21
N ASN A 253 1.21 0.22 -29.01
CA ASN A 253 1.74 0.66 -27.73
C ASN A 253 0.61 0.82 -26.70
N THR A 254 0.70 0.01 -25.65
CA THR A 254 -0.20 0.01 -24.48
C THR A 254 0.02 1.20 -23.57
N VAL A 255 1.20 1.85 -23.64
CA VAL A 255 1.54 3.06 -22.86
C VAL A 255 1.34 4.31 -23.72
N LYS A 256 0.28 5.07 -23.42
CA LYS A 256 -0.04 6.35 -24.08
C LYS A 256 0.66 7.51 -23.36
N LYS A 257 1.16 8.49 -24.12
CA LYS A 257 1.81 9.69 -23.58
C LYS A 257 0.80 10.59 -22.85
#